data_AF-X1MIT8-F1
#
_entry.id   AF-X1MIT8-F1
#
_cell.length_a   1.000
_cell.length_b   1.000
_cell.length_c   1.000
_cell.angle_alpha   90.00
_cell.angle_beta   90.00
_cell.angle_gamma   90.00
#
_symmetry.space_group_name_H-M   'P 1'
#
loop_
_entity.id
_entity.type
_entity.pdbx_description
1 polymer ?
#
loop_
_entity_poly.entity_id
_entity_poly.type
_entity_poly.pdbx_seq_one_letter_code
_entity_poly.pdbx_strand_id
1 'polypeptide(L)'
;ASSSPVVTDDTLYIGSDNKLLAVDLQSHQRRWEFETDGAVNSSPALVDTTIYVGSENGRLYAVDVTTGEKLWDIITGGKITSSPAVADGTVYISSHDGNLYAIK
;
A
#
# COMPACT_ATOMS: atom_id res chain seq x y z
N ALA A 1 11.49 -0.48 -9.79
CA ALA A 1 10.09 -0.54 -9.32
C ALA A 1 9.28 0.52 -10.09
N SER A 2 8.11 0.16 -10.60
CA SER A 2 7.16 1.05 -11.29
C SER A 2 6.10 1.64 -10.34
N SER A 3 6.35 1.58 -9.03
CA SER A 3 5.48 2.18 -8.00
C SER A 3 5.63 3.69 -8.03
N SER A 4 4.50 4.41 -8.04
CA SER A 4 4.46 5.86 -7.85
C SER A 4 4.24 6.18 -6.36
N PRO A 5 4.96 7.15 -5.78
CA PRO A 5 4.76 7.51 -4.39
C PRO A 5 3.44 8.28 -4.19
N VAL A 6 2.96 8.31 -2.94
CA VAL A 6 1.87 9.20 -2.49
C VAL A 6 2.45 10.27 -1.58
N VAL A 7 1.94 11.50 -1.65
CA VAL A 7 2.46 12.63 -0.86
C VAL A 7 1.32 13.36 -0.15
N THR A 8 1.53 13.68 1.13
CA THR A 8 0.75 14.65 1.90
C THR A 8 1.58 15.94 2.05
N ASP A 9 1.04 16.95 2.73
CA ASP A 9 1.76 18.23 2.94
C ASP A 9 3.13 18.07 3.62
N ASP A 10 3.30 17.04 4.44
CA ASP A 10 4.49 16.84 5.27
C ASP A 10 5.19 15.49 5.09
N THR A 11 4.58 14.53 4.38
CA THR A 11 5.06 13.15 4.34
C THR A 11 4.98 12.56 2.94
N LEU A 12 6.06 11.89 2.53
CA LEU A 12 6.15 11.08 1.32
C LEU A 12 6.04 9.60 1.66
N TYR A 13 5.15 8.89 0.98
CA TYR A 13 4.91 7.46 1.12
C TYR A 13 5.37 6.70 -0.11
N ILE A 14 6.23 5.71 0.06
CA ILE A 14 6.91 5.02 -1.04
C ILE A 14 6.78 3.50 -0.88
N GLY A 15 6.24 2.83 -1.90
CA GLY A 15 6.39 1.38 -2.06
C GLY A 15 7.75 1.06 -2.68
N SER A 16 8.61 0.33 -1.98
CA SER A 16 9.94 -0.06 -2.46
C SER A 16 10.31 -1.44 -1.98
N ASP A 17 10.77 -2.30 -2.89
CA ASP A 17 11.13 -3.69 -2.62
C ASP A 17 10.04 -4.38 -1.81
N ASN A 18 10.29 -4.81 -0.58
CA ASN A 18 9.33 -5.45 0.31
C ASN A 18 8.78 -4.51 1.39
N LYS A 19 8.79 -3.18 1.17
CA LYS A 19 8.48 -2.18 2.18
C LYS A 19 7.54 -1.10 1.68
N LEU A 20 6.73 -0.58 2.60
CA LEU A 20 6.10 0.73 2.52
C LEU A 20 6.83 1.67 3.49
N LEU A 21 7.33 2.80 3.00
CA LEU A 21 8.09 3.76 3.78
C LEU A 21 7.32 5.07 3.91
N ALA A 22 7.42 5.73 5.07
CA ALA A 22 7.01 7.11 5.25
C ALA A 22 8.22 7.99 5.57
N VAL A 23 8.38 9.07 4.82
CA VAL A 23 9.51 10.01 4.93
C VAL A 23 8.97 11.40 5.18
N ASP A 24 9.42 12.03 6.26
CA ASP A 24 9.12 13.42 6.57
C ASP A 24 9.81 14.35 5.57
N LEU A 25 9.04 15.25 4.95
CA LEU A 25 9.54 16.12 3.89
C LEU A 25 10.39 17.30 4.39
N GLN A 26 10.33 17.63 5.68
CA GLN A 26 11.10 18.76 6.23
C GLN A 26 12.48 18.32 6.72
N SER A 27 12.52 17.21 7.46
CA SER A 27 13.73 16.63 8.04
C SER A 27 14.42 15.63 7.12
N HIS A 28 13.71 15.14 6.09
CA HIS A 28 14.13 14.03 5.22
C HIS A 28 14.38 12.73 5.99
N GLN A 29 13.85 12.62 7.21
CA GLN A 29 13.99 11.42 8.03
C GLN A 29 12.80 10.49 7.85
N ARG A 30 13.06 9.20 8.00
CA ARG A 30 12.01 8.18 8.00
C ARG A 30 11.14 8.33 9.24
N ARG A 31 9.82 8.51 9.04
CA ARG A 31 8.83 8.49 10.11
C ARG A 31 8.57 7.06 10.58
N TRP A 32 8.32 6.15 9.63
CA TRP A 32 8.11 4.73 9.90
C TRP A 32 8.43 3.86 8.67
N GLU A 33 8.57 2.55 8.89
CA GLU A 33 8.59 1.54 7.83
C GLU A 33 7.59 0.43 8.15
N PHE A 34 6.94 -0.08 7.11
CA PHE A 34 6.08 -1.25 7.18
C PHE A 34 6.64 -2.33 6.26
N GLU A 35 6.97 -3.50 6.81
CA GLU A 35 7.50 -4.63 6.06
C GLU A 35 6.37 -5.53 5.56
N THR A 36 6.53 -6.02 4.34
CA THR A 36 5.64 -6.98 3.69
C THR A 36 6.42 -8.25 3.38
N ASP A 37 5.72 -9.39 3.28
CA ASP A 37 6.36 -10.68 3.00
C ASP A 37 6.62 -10.91 1.49
N GLY A 38 6.44 -9.89 0.65
CA GLY A 38 6.64 -9.97 -0.80
C GLY A 38 6.83 -8.59 -1.42
N ALA A 39 7.32 -8.52 -2.65
CA ALA A 39 7.61 -7.24 -3.28
C ALA A 39 6.34 -6.36 -3.43
N VAL A 40 6.44 -5.10 -3.03
CA VAL A 40 5.50 -4.02 -3.29
C VAL A 40 5.84 -3.39 -4.63
N ASN A 41 5.22 -3.93 -5.69
CA ASN A 41 5.30 -3.39 -7.04
C ASN A 41 4.07 -2.56 -7.43
N SER A 42 3.15 -2.36 -6.49
CA SER A 42 1.97 -1.50 -6.63
C SER A 42 2.27 -0.06 -6.20
N SER A 43 1.57 0.92 -6.78
CA SER A 43 1.54 2.27 -6.21
C SER A 43 0.60 2.27 -5.01
N PRO A 44 1.00 2.76 -3.83
CA PRO A 44 0.09 2.89 -2.70
C PRO A 44 -1.08 3.83 -3.02
N ALA A 45 -2.23 3.61 -2.39
CA ALA A 45 -3.38 4.50 -2.43
C ALA A 45 -3.69 5.00 -1.01
N LEU A 46 -3.76 6.31 -0.81
CA LEU A 46 -4.12 6.93 0.47
C LEU A 46 -5.55 7.44 0.41
N VAL A 47 -6.35 7.04 1.39
CA VAL A 47 -7.67 7.63 1.67
C VAL A 47 -7.77 7.89 3.16
N ASP A 48 -8.13 9.12 3.52
CA ASP A 48 -8.17 9.61 4.89
C ASP A 48 -6.90 9.29 5.67
N THR A 49 -6.97 8.34 6.62
CA THR A 49 -5.84 7.93 7.46
C THR A 49 -5.27 6.55 7.10
N THR A 50 -5.67 5.98 5.97
CA THR A 50 -5.30 4.60 5.59
C THR A 50 -4.57 4.56 4.25
N ILE A 51 -3.40 3.93 4.23
CA ILE A 51 -2.68 3.57 3.01
C ILE A 51 -2.96 2.11 2.66
N TYR A 52 -3.37 1.89 1.42
CA TYR A 52 -3.55 0.59 0.82
C TYR A 52 -2.40 0.25 -0.10
N VAL A 53 -1.87 -0.98 0.01
CA VAL A 53 -0.76 -1.43 -0.81
C VAL A 53 -0.87 -2.93 -1.12
N GLY A 54 -0.73 -3.28 -2.40
CA GLY A 54 -0.69 -4.66 -2.88
C GLY A 54 0.74 -5.20 -2.95
N SER A 55 0.92 -6.46 -2.56
CA SER A 55 2.19 -7.16 -2.58
C SER A 55 2.16 -8.42 -3.46
N GLU A 56 3.33 -8.79 -3.98
CA GLU A 56 3.53 -10.02 -4.75
C GLU A 56 3.33 -11.31 -3.94
N ASN A 57 3.25 -11.23 -2.62
CA ASN A 57 2.81 -12.38 -1.81
C ASN A 57 1.29 -12.63 -1.90
N GLY A 58 0.57 -11.81 -2.70
CA GLY A 58 -0.86 -11.90 -2.92
C GLY A 58 -1.70 -11.21 -1.85
N ARG A 59 -1.07 -10.43 -0.96
CA ARG A 59 -1.76 -9.68 0.09
C ARG A 59 -1.99 -8.23 -0.29
N LEU A 60 -3.18 -7.74 0.07
CA LEU A 60 -3.49 -6.32 0.15
C LEU A 60 -3.40 -5.94 1.64
N TYR A 61 -2.59 -4.94 1.94
CA TYR A 61 -2.42 -4.41 3.28
C TYR A 61 -3.11 -3.06 3.41
N ALA A 62 -3.75 -2.83 4.54
CA ALA A 62 -4.19 -1.51 5.00
C ALA A 62 -3.32 -1.09 6.19
N VAL A 63 -2.70 0.07 6.09
CA VAL A 63 -1.71 0.57 7.04
C VAL A 63 -2.14 1.95 7.52
N ASP A 64 -2.08 2.19 8.82
CA ASP A 64 -2.33 3.51 9.39
C ASP A 64 -1.25 4.49 8.93
N VAL A 65 -1.67 5.61 8.35
CA VAL A 65 -0.78 6.60 7.73
C VAL A 65 0.14 7.29 8.73
N THR A 66 -0.26 7.34 10.00
CA THR A 66 0.41 8.09 11.07
C THR A 66 1.40 7.20 11.81
N THR A 67 0.98 5.99 12.17
CA THR A 67 1.80 5.06 12.98
C THR A 67 2.59 4.07 12.15
N GLY A 68 2.17 3.78 10.91
CA GLY A 68 2.73 2.70 10.10
C GLY A 68 2.27 1.31 10.54
N GLU A 69 1.29 1.23 11.46
CA GLU A 69 0.76 -0.04 11.95
C GLU A 69 -0.22 -0.65 10.96
N LYS A 70 -0.19 -1.97 10.84
CA LYS A 70 -1.17 -2.71 10.05
C LYS A 70 -2.55 -2.62 10.69
N LEU A 71 -3.50 -2.03 9.98
CA LEU A 71 -4.91 -2.04 10.36
C LEU A 71 -5.55 -3.40 10.06
N TRP A 72 -5.31 -3.91 8.84
CA TRP A 72 -5.76 -5.24 8.41
C TRP A 72 -5.02 -5.68 7.15
N ASP A 73 -5.19 -6.96 6.79
CA ASP A 73 -4.77 -7.50 5.51
C ASP A 73 -5.76 -8.55 5.00
N ILE A 74 -5.77 -8.75 3.69
CA ILE A 74 -6.46 -9.86 3.04
C ILE A 74 -5.47 -10.64 2.17
N ILE A 75 -5.81 -11.87 1.81
CA ILE A 75 -5.04 -12.70 0.89
C ILE A 75 -5.88 -13.06 -0.34
N THR A 76 -5.28 -12.93 -1.52
CA THR A 76 -5.84 -13.39 -2.79
C THR A 76 -5.18 -14.70 -3.24
N GLY A 77 -5.67 -15.31 -4.30
CA GLY A 77 -5.11 -16.55 -4.84
C GLY A 77 -3.83 -16.36 -5.65
N GLY A 78 -3.45 -15.13 -5.98
CA GLY A 78 -2.29 -14.80 -6.80
C GLY A 78 -1.60 -13.51 -6.39
N LYS A 79 -0.52 -13.14 -7.09
CA LYS A 79 0.23 -11.90 -6.82
C LYS A 79 -0.64 -10.67 -7.06
N ILE A 80 -0.49 -9.64 -6.22
CA ILE A 80 -1.07 -8.31 -6.46
C ILE A 80 0.03 -7.38 -6.92
N THR A 81 0.08 -7.12 -8.23
CA THR A 81 1.00 -6.13 -8.84
C THR A 81 0.27 -4.88 -9.32
N SER A 82 -1.07 -4.83 -9.17
CA SER A 82 -1.89 -3.67 -9.53
C SER A 82 -1.91 -2.64 -8.40
N SER A 83 -2.06 -1.37 -8.76
CA SER A 83 -2.25 -0.29 -7.77
C SER A 83 -3.70 -0.33 -7.26
N PRO A 84 -3.96 -0.24 -5.95
CA PRO A 84 -5.32 -0.20 -5.42
C PRO A 84 -6.08 1.03 -5.92
N ALA A 85 -7.37 0.86 -6.22
CA ALA A 85 -8.29 1.95 -6.47
C ALA A 85 -9.34 2.00 -5.37
N VAL A 86 -9.66 3.18 -4.84
CA VAL A 86 -10.64 3.32 -3.76
C VAL A 86 -11.78 4.21 -4.24
N ALA A 87 -13.01 3.72 -4.09
CA ALA A 87 -14.23 4.46 -4.40
C ALA A 87 -15.33 4.07 -3.41
N ASP A 88 -16.05 5.06 -2.87
CA ASP A 88 -17.17 4.87 -1.94
C ASP A 88 -16.87 3.90 -0.78
N GLY A 89 -15.67 4.03 -0.20
CA GLY A 89 -15.18 3.19 0.90
C GLY A 89 -14.87 1.74 0.52
N THR A 90 -14.82 1.43 -0.77
CA THR A 90 -14.46 0.09 -1.29
C THR A 90 -13.10 0.15 -1.96
N VAL A 91 -12.22 -0.80 -1.61
CA VAL A 91 -10.89 -0.96 -2.22
C VAL A 91 -10.95 -2.03 -3.29
N TYR A 92 -10.49 -1.70 -4.49
CA TYR A 92 -10.44 -2.56 -5.65
C TYR A 92 -9.01 -2.90 -6.02
N ILE A 93 -8.73 -4.19 -6.22
CA ILE A 93 -7.43 -4.69 -6.69
C ILE A 93 -7.63 -5.82 -7.69
N SER A 94 -6.74 -5.94 -8.67
CA SER A 94 -6.66 -7.11 -9.54
C SER A 94 -5.49 -8.01 -9.13
N SER A 95 -5.73 -9.32 -9.10
CA SER A 95 -4.73 -10.33 -8.76
C SER A 95 -4.35 -11.18 -9.98
N HIS A 96 -3.17 -11.79 -9.94
CA HIS A 96 -2.68 -12.72 -10.96
C HIS A 96 -3.44 -14.06 -10.97
N ASP A 97 -4.34 -14.29 -10.02
CA ASP A 97 -5.31 -15.40 -10.08
C ASP A 97 -6.45 -15.18 -11.10
N GLY A 98 -6.46 -14.03 -11.78
CA GLY A 98 -7.42 -13.68 -12.80
C GLY A 98 -8.67 -12.96 -12.27
N ASN A 99 -8.73 -12.64 -10.97
CA ASN A 99 -9.89 -11.98 -10.37
C ASN A 99 -9.65 -10.51 -10.03
N LEU A 100 -10.76 -9.76 -10.03
CA LEU A 100 -10.89 -8.44 -9.41
C LEU A 100 -11.55 -8.63 -8.03
N TYR A 101 -10.91 -8.11 -6.99
CA TYR A 101 -11.43 -8.14 -5.62
C TYR A 101 -11.97 -6.76 -5.25
N ALA A 102 -13.05 -6.74 -4.48
CA ALA A 102 -13.63 -5.56 -3.86
C ALA A 102 -13.73 -5.78 -2.34
N ILE A 103 -13.05 -4.93 -1.56
CA ILE A 103 -12.92 -5.06 -0.11
C ILE A 103 -13.61 -3.87 0.55
N LYS A 104 -14.49 -4.13 1.51
CA LYS A 104 -15.28 -3.12 2.25
C LYS A 104 -15.11 -3.32 3.75
#